data_AF-A0A846ACL6-F1
#
_entry.id   AF-A0A846ACL6-F1
#
_cell.length_a   1.000
_cell.length_b   1.000
_cell.length_c   1.000
_cell.angle_alpha   90.00
_cell.angle_beta   90.00
_cell.angle_gamma   90.00
#
_symmetry.space_group_name_H-M   'P 1'
#
loop_
_entity.id
_entity.type
_entity.pdbx_description
1 polymer ?
#
loop_
_entity_poly.entity_id
_entity_poly.type
_entity_poly.pdbx_seq_one_letter_code
_entity_poly.pdbx_strand_id
1 'polypeptide(L)'
;MTKQKRVLILGGTGNGWKLAALATTIPGLEVINSLAGRTRQPSIKSTHTRIGNFGGVPGLTEYLRVQQIDLLIDATHPFAVQISWNAAIATSELNIPHLMLISPPWKKTEGDRWVEVENNETVVEILPKLAQRIFLSIGRQELASYAHLQNLWFLMRTIDLPPLNTSIPPGKLLTRRGPFSLLEERSLLQKYKIEAIVSKNSGGDATYPKIIAARELGIPVVMIQRPPLPDGKQVTDVESAVSWLRSYSD
;
A
#
# COMPACT_ATOMS: atom_id res chain seq x y z
N MET A 1 -31.96 -13.50 18.76
CA MET A 1 -31.28 -12.99 17.55
C MET A 1 -29.84 -12.77 17.93
N THR A 2 -28.89 -13.47 17.31
CA THR A 2 -27.46 -13.23 17.54
C THR A 2 -27.14 -11.80 17.11
N LYS A 3 -26.52 -11.02 18.00
CA LYS A 3 -26.15 -9.63 17.71
C LYS A 3 -25.14 -9.65 16.57
N GLN A 4 -25.46 -9.03 15.44
CA GLN A 4 -24.56 -8.91 14.30
C GLN A 4 -23.34 -8.09 14.73
N LYS A 5 -22.13 -8.62 14.54
CA LYS A 5 -20.87 -7.94 14.86
C LYS A 5 -20.44 -7.03 13.72
N ARG A 6 -20.01 -5.81 14.03
CA ARG A 6 -19.53 -4.83 13.06
C ARG A 6 -18.03 -4.91 12.90
N VAL A 7 -17.59 -5.05 11.66
CA VAL A 7 -16.18 -5.17 11.29
C VAL A 7 -15.77 -3.97 10.47
N LEU A 8 -14.80 -3.20 10.96
CA LEU A 8 -14.14 -2.17 10.18
C LEU A 8 -12.90 -2.73 9.49
N ILE A 9 -12.86 -2.69 8.16
CA ILE A 9 -11.68 -3.03 7.38
C ILE A 9 -11.05 -1.73 6.86
N LEU A 10 -9.84 -1.41 7.34
CA LEU A 10 -9.04 -0.32 6.78
C LEU A 10 -8.38 -0.84 5.50
N GLY A 11 -8.86 -0.40 4.35
CA GLY A 11 -8.55 -1.01 3.05
C GLY A 11 -7.70 -0.13 2.14
N GLY A 12 -7.71 -0.50 0.85
CA GLY A 12 -7.00 0.21 -0.23
C GLY A 12 -5.92 -0.62 -0.92
N THR A 13 -5.68 -1.84 -0.46
CA THR A 13 -4.84 -2.85 -1.12
C THR A 13 -5.70 -3.88 -1.85
N GLY A 14 -5.11 -4.64 -2.77
CA GLY A 14 -5.80 -5.77 -3.42
C GLY A 14 -6.30 -6.80 -2.39
N ASN A 15 -5.47 -7.11 -1.40
CA ASN A 15 -5.84 -8.01 -0.30
C ASN A 15 -6.98 -7.44 0.55
N GLY A 16 -6.97 -6.15 0.88
CA GLY A 16 -8.07 -5.51 1.61
C GLY A 16 -9.40 -5.60 0.86
N TRP A 17 -9.39 -5.42 -0.46
CA TRP A 17 -10.60 -5.62 -1.29
C TRP A 17 -11.06 -7.08 -1.32
N LYS A 18 -10.13 -8.03 -1.50
CA LYS A 18 -10.45 -9.47 -1.47
C LYS A 18 -11.03 -9.88 -0.11
N LEU A 19 -10.42 -9.42 0.97
CA LEU A 19 -10.89 -9.66 2.34
C LEU A 19 -12.28 -9.09 2.56
N ALA A 20 -12.53 -7.83 2.19
CA ALA A 20 -13.85 -7.22 2.37
C ALA A 20 -14.95 -7.99 1.63
N ALA A 21 -14.69 -8.45 0.40
CA ALA A 21 -15.64 -9.25 -0.37
C ALA A 21 -15.91 -10.63 0.25
N LEU A 22 -14.90 -11.27 0.84
CA LEU A 22 -15.09 -12.56 1.53
C LEU A 22 -15.78 -12.38 2.89
N ALA A 23 -15.42 -11.35 3.64
CA ALA A 23 -16.00 -11.06 4.94
C ALA A 23 -17.51 -10.81 4.88
N THR A 24 -18.03 -10.19 3.79
CA THR A 24 -19.47 -9.99 3.59
C THR A 24 -20.27 -11.29 3.43
N THR A 25 -19.60 -12.42 3.19
CA THR A 25 -20.25 -13.74 3.08
C THR A 25 -20.35 -14.48 4.42
N ILE A 26 -19.73 -13.97 5.48
CA ILE A 26 -19.72 -14.60 6.80
C ILE A 26 -21.01 -14.21 7.54
N PRO A 27 -21.87 -15.17 7.94
CA PRO A 27 -23.08 -14.88 8.71
C PRO A 27 -22.77 -14.16 10.02
N GLY A 28 -23.64 -13.24 10.42
CA GLY A 28 -23.48 -12.52 11.68
C GLY A 28 -22.45 -11.38 11.65
N LEU A 29 -21.84 -11.07 10.50
CA LEU A 29 -20.98 -9.90 10.34
C LEU A 29 -21.64 -8.78 9.52
N GLU A 30 -21.44 -7.55 9.94
CA GLU A 30 -21.71 -6.33 9.18
C GLU A 30 -20.36 -5.69 8.82
N VAL A 31 -19.99 -5.70 7.54
CA VAL A 31 -18.67 -5.26 7.09
C VAL A 31 -18.71 -3.82 6.59
N ILE A 32 -17.86 -2.96 7.17
CA ILE A 32 -17.63 -1.60 6.74
C ILE A 32 -16.21 -1.51 6.18
N ASN A 33 -16.09 -1.18 4.89
CA ASN A 33 -14.80 -0.94 4.27
C ASN A 33 -14.45 0.56 4.37
N SER A 34 -13.24 0.90 4.80
CA SER A 34 -12.78 2.28 4.90
C SER A 34 -11.60 2.56 4.00
N LEU A 35 -11.73 3.59 3.17
CA LEU A 35 -10.69 4.03 2.23
C LEU A 35 -10.27 5.46 2.54
N ALA A 36 -8.98 5.74 2.41
CA ALA A 36 -8.44 7.08 2.60
C ALA A 36 -8.83 8.09 1.49
N GLY A 37 -9.54 7.66 0.43
CA GLY A 37 -9.88 8.54 -0.71
C GLY A 37 -8.68 8.97 -1.56
N ARG A 38 -7.58 8.22 -1.48
CA ARG A 38 -6.32 8.55 -2.18
C ARG A 38 -6.38 8.33 -3.69
N THR A 39 -7.43 7.68 -4.19
CA THR A 39 -7.70 7.50 -5.62
C THR A 39 -9.10 7.98 -6.01
N ARG A 40 -9.27 8.57 -7.19
CA ARG A 40 -10.53 9.21 -7.64
C ARG A 40 -11.67 8.21 -7.86
N GLN A 41 -11.35 7.01 -8.32
CA GLN A 41 -12.29 5.90 -8.44
C GLN A 41 -11.72 4.67 -7.74
N PRO A 42 -12.11 4.39 -6.49
CA PRO A 42 -11.91 3.06 -5.93
C PRO A 42 -12.73 2.06 -6.74
N SER A 43 -12.23 0.84 -6.91
CA SER A 43 -12.98 -0.26 -7.52
C SER A 43 -14.10 -0.68 -6.55
N ILE A 44 -15.20 0.06 -6.53
CA ILE A 44 -16.31 -0.11 -5.58
C ILE A 44 -17.09 -1.37 -5.94
N LYS A 45 -17.17 -2.33 -4.99
CA LYS A 45 -18.06 -3.51 -5.06
C LYS A 45 -18.76 -3.87 -3.74
N SER A 46 -18.65 -3.04 -2.69
CA SER A 46 -19.33 -3.30 -1.40
C SER A 46 -20.27 -2.17 -1.02
N THR A 47 -21.44 -2.54 -0.51
CA THR A 47 -22.57 -1.64 -0.19
C THR A 47 -22.30 -0.70 0.98
N HIS A 48 -21.33 -0.98 1.85
CA HIS A 48 -20.95 -0.16 3.01
C HIS A 48 -19.48 0.26 2.95
N THR A 49 -19.19 1.29 2.16
CA THR A 49 -17.83 1.87 2.05
C THR A 49 -17.81 3.31 2.54
N ARG A 50 -16.96 3.63 3.52
CA ARG A 50 -16.66 5.04 3.87
C ARG A 50 -15.38 5.51 3.19
N ILE A 51 -15.38 6.77 2.79
CA ILE A 51 -14.22 7.43 2.19
C ILE A 51 -13.85 8.66 3.01
N GLY A 52 -12.58 8.79 3.37
CA GLY A 52 -12.04 9.97 4.06
C GLY A 52 -11.23 9.61 5.30
N ASN A 53 -10.54 10.61 5.84
CA ASN A 53 -9.74 10.45 7.05
C ASN A 53 -10.64 10.31 8.30
N PHE A 54 -10.04 9.86 9.39
CA PHE A 54 -10.71 9.78 10.69
C PHE A 54 -10.42 10.99 11.59
N GLY A 55 -9.35 11.75 11.35
CA GLY A 55 -8.92 12.83 12.25
C GLY A 55 -7.94 12.38 13.33
N GLY A 56 -6.99 11.50 12.96
CA GLY A 56 -6.01 10.96 13.91
C GLY A 56 -6.60 9.88 14.82
N VAL A 57 -5.92 9.61 15.94
CA VAL A 57 -6.40 8.69 16.99
C VAL A 57 -7.76 9.13 17.55
N PRO A 58 -7.97 10.39 18.01
CA PRO A 58 -9.21 10.77 18.67
C PRO A 58 -10.45 10.55 17.78
N GLY A 59 -10.34 10.92 16.51
CA GLY A 59 -11.44 10.76 15.58
C GLY A 59 -11.65 9.31 15.12
N LEU A 60 -10.62 8.46 15.12
CA LEU A 60 -10.79 7.01 14.92
C LEU A 60 -11.46 6.38 16.14
N THR A 61 -10.99 6.67 17.36
CA THR A 61 -11.61 6.18 18.62
C THR A 61 -13.09 6.55 18.67
N GLU A 62 -13.43 7.81 18.38
CA GLU A 62 -14.83 8.25 18.36
C GLU A 62 -15.66 7.54 17.29
N TYR A 63 -15.09 7.34 16.09
CA TYR A 63 -15.76 6.59 15.03
C TYR A 63 -16.04 5.15 15.45
N LEU A 64 -15.06 4.45 16.03
CA LEU A 64 -15.21 3.06 16.49
C LEU A 64 -16.32 2.95 17.53
N ARG A 65 -16.38 3.90 18.47
CA ARG A 65 -17.40 3.98 19.52
C ARG A 65 -18.80 4.24 18.95
N VAL A 66 -18.95 5.29 18.13
CA VAL A 66 -20.25 5.71 17.59
C VAL A 66 -20.82 4.69 16.61
N GLN A 67 -19.97 4.09 15.77
CA GLN A 67 -20.41 3.03 14.85
C GLN A 67 -20.53 1.67 15.51
N GLN A 68 -20.18 1.55 16.81
CA GLN A 68 -20.21 0.31 17.57
C GLN A 68 -19.41 -0.80 16.87
N ILE A 69 -18.18 -0.48 16.46
CA ILE A 69 -17.30 -1.44 15.80
C ILE A 69 -16.83 -2.48 16.83
N ASP A 70 -17.05 -3.76 16.51
CA ASP A 70 -16.66 -4.88 17.36
C ASP A 70 -15.28 -5.44 16.98
N LEU A 71 -14.86 -5.31 15.72
CA LEU A 71 -13.58 -5.84 15.20
C LEU A 71 -12.95 -4.86 14.22
N LEU A 72 -11.61 -4.73 14.25
CA LEU A 72 -10.85 -3.95 13.26
C LEU A 72 -9.82 -4.82 12.54
N ILE A 73 -9.84 -4.80 11.20
CA ILE A 73 -8.74 -5.33 10.40
C ILE A 73 -8.03 -4.19 9.65
N ASP A 74 -6.74 -4.03 9.90
CA ASP A 74 -5.87 -3.19 9.09
C ASP A 74 -5.33 -3.99 7.89
N ALA A 75 -5.91 -3.74 6.71
CA ALA A 75 -5.46 -4.27 5.44
C ALA A 75 -4.92 -3.15 4.52
N THR A 76 -4.36 -2.10 5.12
CA THR A 76 -3.78 -0.97 4.40
C THR A 76 -2.42 -1.33 3.79
N HIS A 77 -1.86 -0.42 2.99
CA HIS A 77 -0.54 -0.64 2.38
C HIS A 77 0.54 -0.64 3.48
N PRO A 78 1.60 -1.46 3.43
CA PRO A 78 2.67 -1.49 4.46
C PRO A 78 3.44 -0.18 4.68
N PHE A 79 3.19 0.85 3.86
CA PHE A 79 3.76 2.20 4.01
C PHE A 79 2.71 3.22 4.50
N ALA A 80 1.50 2.77 4.83
CA ALA A 80 0.44 3.60 5.41
C ALA A 80 0.54 3.61 6.95
N VAL A 81 1.76 3.71 7.48
CA VAL A 81 2.05 3.48 8.91
C VAL A 81 1.24 4.34 9.85
N GLN A 82 0.97 5.60 9.50
CA GLN A 82 0.21 6.49 10.36
C GLN A 82 -1.17 5.93 10.71
N ILE A 83 -1.88 5.35 9.73
CA ILE A 83 -3.21 4.79 10.00
C ILE A 83 -3.11 3.46 10.77
N SER A 84 -2.07 2.65 10.53
CA SER A 84 -1.80 1.44 11.31
C SER A 84 -1.54 1.77 12.79
N TRP A 85 -0.70 2.76 13.08
CA TRP A 85 -0.45 3.24 14.44
C TRP A 85 -1.71 3.82 15.07
N ASN A 86 -2.47 4.64 14.33
CA ASN A 86 -3.73 5.18 14.83
C ASN A 86 -4.72 4.05 15.19
N ALA A 87 -4.81 3.01 14.36
CA ALA A 87 -5.67 1.86 14.58
C ALA A 87 -5.26 1.06 15.81
N ALA A 88 -3.97 0.78 15.99
CA ALA A 88 -3.47 0.10 17.17
C ALA A 88 -3.78 0.85 18.47
N ILE A 89 -3.57 2.17 18.49
CA ILE A 89 -3.86 3.00 19.68
C ILE A 89 -5.38 3.02 19.96
N ALA A 90 -6.19 3.37 18.96
CA ALA A 90 -7.65 3.50 19.14
C ALA A 90 -8.33 2.18 19.53
N THR A 91 -7.87 1.06 18.96
CA THR A 91 -8.40 -0.26 19.31
C THR A 91 -7.97 -0.71 20.70
N SER A 92 -6.74 -0.39 21.12
CA SER A 92 -6.27 -0.64 22.49
C SER A 92 -7.08 0.16 23.52
N GLU A 93 -7.37 1.44 23.26
CA GLU A 93 -8.18 2.29 24.16
C GLU A 93 -9.60 1.72 24.38
N LEU A 94 -10.17 1.09 23.36
CA LEU A 94 -11.53 0.56 23.37
C LEU A 94 -11.62 -0.95 23.63
N ASN A 95 -10.48 -1.63 23.81
CA ASN A 95 -10.40 -3.09 23.89
C ASN A 95 -11.05 -3.81 22.69
N ILE A 96 -10.92 -3.24 21.48
CA ILE A 96 -11.41 -3.84 20.23
C ILE A 96 -10.35 -4.79 19.69
N PRO A 97 -10.68 -6.06 19.36
CA PRO A 97 -9.76 -6.94 18.67
C PRO A 97 -9.27 -6.34 17.35
N HIS A 98 -7.95 -6.26 17.22
CA HIS A 98 -7.25 -5.69 16.07
C HIS A 98 -6.36 -6.75 15.40
N LEU A 99 -6.51 -6.89 14.08
CA LEU A 99 -5.67 -7.74 13.24
C LEU A 99 -5.06 -6.92 12.11
N MET A 100 -3.76 -7.10 11.84
CA MET A 100 -3.13 -6.56 10.65
C MET A 100 -2.93 -7.64 9.58
N LEU A 101 -3.39 -7.37 8.36
CA LEU A 101 -3.18 -8.20 7.16
C LEU A 101 -2.04 -7.60 6.34
N ILE A 102 -0.83 -8.14 6.52
CA ILE A 102 0.40 -7.59 5.96
C ILE A 102 1.10 -8.63 5.09
N SER A 103 1.14 -8.41 3.77
CA SER A 103 1.90 -9.29 2.88
C SER A 103 3.39 -9.32 3.27
N PRO A 104 4.08 -10.47 3.18
CA PRO A 104 5.51 -10.55 3.49
C PRO A 104 6.34 -9.56 2.66
N PRO A 105 7.43 -9.00 3.21
CA PRO A 105 8.37 -8.21 2.42
C PRO A 105 8.99 -9.10 1.34
N TRP A 106 9.25 -8.51 0.18
CA TRP A 106 10.06 -9.19 -0.82
C TRP A 106 11.47 -9.38 -0.25
N LYS A 107 12.08 -10.50 -0.61
CA LYS A 107 13.47 -10.81 -0.29
C LYS A 107 14.30 -10.68 -1.56
N LYS A 108 15.52 -10.15 -1.41
CA LYS A 108 16.52 -10.12 -2.47
C LYS A 108 16.88 -11.56 -2.85
N THR A 109 16.85 -11.90 -4.14
CA THR A 109 17.25 -13.21 -4.65
C THR A 109 18.51 -13.09 -5.51
N GLU A 110 19.07 -14.23 -5.94
CA GLU A 110 20.20 -14.23 -6.87
C GLU A 110 19.88 -13.42 -8.13
N GLY A 111 20.87 -12.66 -8.60
CA GLY A 111 20.75 -11.73 -9.73
C GLY A 111 20.14 -10.35 -9.39
N ASP A 112 19.50 -10.19 -8.23
CA ASP A 112 18.95 -8.89 -7.83
C ASP A 112 20.04 -7.87 -7.48
N ARG A 113 19.95 -6.69 -8.06
CA ARG A 113 20.84 -5.55 -7.80
C ARG A 113 20.19 -4.52 -6.88
N TRP A 114 19.77 -4.95 -5.69
CA TRP A 114 19.13 -4.04 -4.74
C TRP A 114 20.14 -3.16 -4.02
N VAL A 115 19.82 -1.87 -3.93
CA VAL A 115 20.39 -0.89 -3.00
C VAL A 115 19.31 -0.59 -1.97
N GLU A 116 19.49 -1.08 -0.75
CA GLU A 116 18.50 -0.95 0.31
C GLU A 116 18.68 0.38 1.05
N VAL A 117 17.57 1.12 1.23
CA VAL A 117 17.57 2.43 1.87
C VAL A 117 16.36 2.55 2.80
N GLU A 118 16.43 3.45 3.78
CA GLU A 118 15.38 3.58 4.80
C GLU A 118 14.23 4.49 4.38
N ASN A 119 14.51 5.50 3.55
CA ASN A 119 13.56 6.59 3.27
C ASN A 119 13.87 7.26 1.91
N ASN A 120 13.01 8.20 1.50
CA ASN A 120 13.15 8.90 0.21
C ASN A 120 14.30 9.91 0.22
N GLU A 121 14.66 10.44 1.38
CA GLU A 121 15.76 11.38 1.56
C GLU A 121 17.09 10.72 1.15
N THR A 122 17.34 9.48 1.61
CA THR A 122 18.51 8.71 1.15
C THR A 122 18.43 8.38 -0.35
N VAL A 123 17.24 8.14 -0.91
CA VAL A 123 17.09 7.88 -2.35
C VAL A 123 17.59 9.07 -3.17
N VAL A 124 17.13 10.29 -2.84
CA VAL A 124 17.47 11.48 -3.64
C VAL A 124 18.96 11.80 -3.64
N GLU A 125 19.68 11.43 -2.58
CA GLU A 125 21.14 11.59 -2.48
C GLU A 125 21.91 10.62 -3.40
N ILE A 126 21.43 9.38 -3.55
CA ILE A 126 22.15 8.35 -4.31
C ILE A 126 21.84 8.37 -5.81
N LEU A 127 20.62 8.80 -6.20
CA LEU A 127 20.18 8.72 -7.60
C LEU A 127 21.13 9.42 -8.59
N PRO A 128 21.65 10.65 -8.32
CA PRO A 128 22.52 11.34 -9.26
C PRO A 128 23.82 10.58 -9.61
N LYS A 129 24.27 9.70 -8.71
CA LYS A 129 25.47 8.87 -8.89
C LYS A 129 25.17 7.50 -9.49
N LEU A 130 23.89 7.10 -9.49
CA LEU A 130 23.47 5.75 -9.85
C LEU A 130 22.99 5.65 -11.30
N ALA A 131 22.20 6.61 -11.77
CA ALA A 131 21.52 6.55 -13.06
C ALA A 131 21.06 7.92 -13.55
N GLN A 132 20.87 8.06 -14.86
CA GLN A 132 20.26 9.24 -15.51
C GLN A 132 18.78 9.04 -15.82
N ARG A 133 18.32 7.79 -15.97
CA ARG A 133 16.93 7.47 -16.31
C ARG A 133 16.27 6.57 -15.26
N ILE A 134 15.44 7.15 -14.41
CA ILE A 134 14.92 6.50 -13.20
C ILE A 134 13.43 6.19 -13.36
N PHE A 135 13.02 4.99 -12.97
CA PHE A 135 11.61 4.64 -12.83
C PHE A 135 11.15 4.78 -11.38
N LEU A 136 10.33 5.79 -11.09
CA LEU A 136 9.67 6.00 -9.80
C LEU A 136 8.35 5.20 -9.73
N SER A 137 8.39 4.12 -8.96
CA SER A 137 7.24 3.24 -8.70
C SER A 137 6.67 3.40 -7.28
N ILE A 138 6.82 4.58 -6.69
CA ILE A 138 6.54 4.92 -5.28
C ILE A 138 5.15 5.55 -5.04
N GLY A 139 4.41 5.84 -6.12
CA GLY A 139 3.10 6.48 -6.09
C GLY A 139 3.14 8.01 -6.08
N ARG A 140 1.97 8.64 -6.23
CA ARG A 140 1.87 10.10 -6.47
C ARG A 140 2.26 10.99 -5.30
N GLN A 141 2.14 10.49 -4.06
CA GLN A 141 2.32 11.30 -2.84
C GLN A 141 3.77 11.72 -2.60
N GLU A 142 4.73 10.97 -3.15
CA GLU A 142 6.15 11.18 -2.88
C GLU A 142 6.90 11.78 -4.07
N LEU A 143 6.20 12.08 -5.18
CA LEU A 143 6.84 12.64 -6.37
C LEU A 143 7.48 14.02 -6.09
N ALA A 144 6.87 14.82 -5.21
CA ALA A 144 7.38 16.14 -4.87
C ALA A 144 8.78 16.11 -4.24
N SER A 145 9.12 15.04 -3.51
CA SER A 145 10.45 14.86 -2.92
C SER A 145 11.56 14.80 -3.97
N TYR A 146 11.24 14.44 -5.22
CA TYR A 146 12.21 14.33 -6.32
C TYR A 146 12.25 15.58 -7.20
N ALA A 147 11.35 16.55 -7.00
CA ALA A 147 11.15 17.67 -7.91
C ALA A 147 12.38 18.59 -8.03
N HIS A 148 13.32 18.56 -7.10
CA HIS A 148 14.55 19.36 -7.17
C HIS A 148 15.65 18.71 -8.04
N LEU A 149 15.51 17.43 -8.41
CA LEU A 149 16.49 16.69 -9.22
C LEU A 149 16.31 16.97 -10.72
N GLN A 150 16.74 18.16 -11.16
CA GLN A 150 16.47 18.66 -12.52
C GLN A 150 17.36 18.04 -13.62
N ASN A 151 18.49 17.43 -13.25
CA ASN A 151 19.44 16.85 -14.21
C ASN A 151 19.13 15.38 -14.56
N LEU A 152 18.15 14.76 -13.91
CA LEU A 152 17.78 13.36 -14.10
C LEU A 152 16.45 13.27 -14.85
N TRP A 153 16.21 12.18 -15.57
CA TRP A 153 14.93 11.95 -16.25
C TRP A 153 14.13 10.86 -15.54
N PHE A 154 12.85 11.13 -15.27
CA PHE A 154 12.01 10.22 -14.50
C PHE A 154 10.84 9.67 -15.31
N LEU A 155 10.70 8.35 -15.30
CA LEU A 155 9.42 7.71 -15.56
C LEU A 155 8.67 7.63 -14.23
N MET A 156 7.48 8.19 -14.16
CA MET A 156 6.64 8.18 -12.96
C MET A 156 5.40 7.38 -13.26
N ARG A 157 5.06 6.39 -12.41
CA ARG A 157 3.79 5.66 -12.53
C ARG A 157 2.90 5.90 -11.33
N THR A 158 1.72 6.43 -11.58
CA THR A 158 0.71 6.70 -10.54
C THR A 158 -0.64 6.11 -10.95
N ILE A 159 -1.51 5.87 -9.97
CA ILE A 159 -2.89 5.43 -10.24
C ILE A 159 -3.74 6.60 -10.75
N ASP A 160 -3.59 7.76 -10.11
CA ASP A 160 -4.23 9.01 -10.50
C ASP A 160 -3.17 10.09 -10.66
N LEU A 161 -3.49 11.11 -11.45
CA LEU A 161 -2.64 12.29 -11.55
C LEU A 161 -2.46 12.94 -10.16
N PRO A 162 -1.26 13.46 -9.85
CA PRO A 162 -1.09 14.33 -8.69
C PRO A 162 -1.96 15.59 -8.86
N PRO A 163 -2.32 16.28 -7.75
CA PRO A 163 -2.95 17.60 -7.84
C PRO A 163 -2.16 18.55 -8.75
N LEU A 164 -2.85 19.46 -9.46
CA LEU A 164 -2.24 20.32 -10.48
C LEU A 164 -1.02 21.13 -9.98
N ASN A 165 -1.02 21.52 -8.72
CA ASN A 165 0.05 22.32 -8.12
C ASN A 165 1.18 21.47 -7.50
N THR A 166 1.20 20.16 -7.75
CA THR A 166 2.26 19.28 -7.24
C THR A 166 3.48 19.42 -8.13
N SER A 167 4.57 19.95 -7.58
CA SER A 167 5.87 19.90 -8.24
C SER A 167 6.27 18.45 -8.48
N ILE A 168 6.58 18.09 -9.72
CA ILE A 168 7.06 16.75 -10.10
C ILE A 168 8.41 16.89 -10.80
N PRO A 169 9.27 15.87 -10.73
CA PRO A 169 10.54 15.90 -11.43
C PRO A 169 10.35 15.83 -12.95
N PRO A 170 11.36 16.26 -13.73
CA PRO A 170 11.30 16.21 -15.19
C PRO A 170 11.16 14.77 -15.71
N GLY A 171 10.24 14.57 -16.66
CA GLY A 171 10.12 13.30 -17.37
C GLY A 171 8.70 12.95 -17.80
N LYS A 172 8.35 11.65 -17.75
CA LYS A 172 7.07 11.13 -18.24
C LYS A 172 6.24 10.59 -17.08
N LEU A 173 5.04 11.13 -16.90
CA LEU A 173 4.03 10.60 -15.99
C LEU A 173 3.09 9.64 -16.73
N LEU A 174 2.92 8.43 -16.18
CA LEU A 174 1.98 7.42 -16.65
C LEU A 174 0.91 7.17 -15.59
N THR A 175 -0.35 7.22 -16.01
CA THR A 175 -1.49 6.88 -15.18
C THR A 175 -1.87 5.43 -15.44
N ARG A 176 -1.46 4.51 -14.57
CA ARG A 176 -1.77 3.07 -14.69
C ARG A 176 -2.02 2.44 -13.32
N ARG A 177 -3.01 1.56 -13.27
CA ARG A 177 -3.31 0.70 -12.11
C ARG A 177 -2.91 -0.73 -12.44
N GLY A 178 -2.31 -1.42 -11.46
CA GLY A 178 -1.97 -2.84 -11.58
C GLY A 178 -3.19 -3.76 -11.42
N PRO A 179 -2.98 -5.09 -11.41
CA PRO A 179 -1.67 -5.77 -11.43
C PRO A 179 -0.94 -5.56 -12.76
N PHE A 180 0.39 -5.68 -12.75
CA PHE A 180 1.22 -5.55 -13.94
C PHE A 180 1.85 -6.89 -14.30
N SER A 181 1.93 -7.22 -15.59
CA SER A 181 2.62 -8.44 -16.03
C SER A 181 4.12 -8.22 -16.22
N LEU A 182 4.90 -9.30 -16.17
CA LEU A 182 6.35 -9.26 -16.43
C LEU A 182 6.67 -8.75 -17.83
N LEU A 183 5.93 -9.19 -18.84
CA LEU A 183 6.12 -8.76 -20.23
C LEU A 183 5.93 -7.25 -20.39
N GLU A 184 4.89 -6.69 -19.75
CA GLU A 184 4.64 -5.26 -19.77
C GLU A 184 5.73 -4.47 -19.04
N GLU A 185 6.18 -4.93 -17.87
CA GLU A 185 7.25 -4.27 -17.12
C GLU A 185 8.57 -4.28 -17.92
N ARG A 186 8.95 -5.43 -18.49
CA ARG A 186 10.15 -5.54 -19.33
C ARG A 186 10.09 -4.57 -20.51
N SER A 187 8.97 -4.57 -21.22
CA SER A 187 8.74 -3.69 -22.36
C SER A 187 8.80 -2.22 -21.96
N LEU A 188 8.25 -1.87 -20.79
CA LEU A 188 8.28 -0.51 -20.24
C LEU A 188 9.71 -0.06 -19.94
N LEU A 189 10.48 -0.89 -19.22
CA LEU A 189 11.86 -0.57 -18.84
C LEU A 189 12.74 -0.38 -20.07
N GLN A 190 12.62 -1.25 -21.08
CA GLN A 190 13.36 -1.13 -22.33
C GLN A 190 12.94 0.08 -23.16
N LYS A 191 11.63 0.29 -23.36
CA LYS A 191 11.09 1.42 -24.15
C LYS A 191 11.59 2.77 -23.63
N TYR A 192 11.62 2.93 -22.31
CA TYR A 192 12.05 4.18 -21.68
C TYR A 192 13.53 4.20 -21.31
N LYS A 193 14.31 3.16 -21.67
CA LYS A 193 15.74 3.03 -21.37
C LYS A 193 16.01 3.29 -19.88
N ILE A 194 15.27 2.60 -19.01
CA ILE A 194 15.40 2.78 -17.56
C ILE A 194 16.72 2.16 -17.09
N GLU A 195 17.42 2.91 -16.25
CA GLU A 195 18.74 2.57 -15.73
C GLU A 195 18.70 2.28 -14.22
N ALA A 196 17.67 2.77 -13.50
CA ALA A 196 17.41 2.40 -12.11
C ALA A 196 15.90 2.44 -11.80
N ILE A 197 15.44 1.60 -10.87
CA ILE A 197 14.08 1.65 -10.35
C ILE A 197 14.11 2.10 -8.89
N VAL A 198 13.24 3.03 -8.49
CA VAL A 198 12.92 3.28 -7.09
C VAL A 198 11.61 2.57 -6.76
N SER A 199 11.65 1.70 -5.76
CA SER A 199 10.48 0.94 -5.31
C SER A 199 10.41 0.93 -3.79
N LYS A 200 9.18 0.96 -3.28
CA LYS A 200 8.89 0.52 -1.92
C LYS A 200 8.92 -1.00 -1.84
N ASN A 201 9.39 -1.56 -0.73
CA ASN A 201 9.25 -2.98 -0.45
C ASN A 201 7.81 -3.32 -0.03
N SER A 202 6.87 -3.13 -0.96
CA SER A 202 5.43 -3.31 -0.72
C SER A 202 5.04 -4.75 -0.41
N GLY A 203 5.86 -5.73 -0.80
CA GLY A 203 5.46 -7.13 -0.81
C GLY A 203 4.33 -7.43 -1.81
N GLY A 204 3.83 -8.66 -1.77
CA GLY A 204 2.74 -9.14 -2.64
C GLY A 204 3.09 -9.20 -4.12
N ASP A 205 2.23 -9.83 -4.91
CA ASP A 205 2.58 -10.19 -6.29
C ASP A 205 2.23 -9.12 -7.31
N ALA A 206 1.22 -8.28 -7.03
CA ALA A 206 0.61 -7.38 -8.01
C ALA A 206 1.59 -6.36 -8.64
N THR A 207 2.69 -6.05 -7.96
CA THR A 207 3.72 -5.11 -8.46
C THR A 207 5.13 -5.69 -8.45
N TYR A 208 5.30 -6.96 -8.07
CA TYR A 208 6.60 -7.64 -8.07
C TYR A 208 7.23 -7.82 -9.47
N PRO A 209 6.45 -7.94 -10.59
CA PRO A 209 7.04 -8.15 -11.90
C PRO A 209 8.06 -7.11 -12.38
N LYS A 210 8.02 -5.88 -11.84
CA LYS A 210 9.05 -4.86 -12.11
C LYS A 210 10.42 -5.24 -11.56
N ILE A 211 10.46 -5.97 -10.44
CA ILE A 211 11.68 -6.48 -9.81
C ILE A 211 12.27 -7.61 -10.64
N ILE A 212 11.43 -8.52 -11.12
CA ILE A 212 11.85 -9.60 -12.02
C ILE A 212 12.39 -9.00 -13.34
N ALA A 213 11.69 -8.03 -13.92
CA ALA A 213 12.15 -7.35 -15.13
C ALA A 213 13.48 -6.61 -14.92
N ALA A 214 13.66 -5.94 -13.77
CA ALA A 214 14.93 -5.31 -13.42
C ALA A 214 16.07 -6.33 -13.31
N ARG A 215 15.82 -7.48 -12.67
CA ARG A 215 16.79 -8.59 -12.56
C ARG A 215 17.24 -9.08 -13.94
N GLU A 216 16.30 -9.38 -14.82
CA GLU A 216 16.59 -9.86 -16.18
C GLU A 216 17.39 -8.84 -17.02
N LEU A 217 17.16 -7.55 -16.78
CA LEU A 217 17.84 -6.46 -17.49
C LEU A 217 19.10 -5.95 -16.78
N GLY A 218 19.45 -6.51 -15.61
CA GLY A 218 20.58 -6.05 -14.80
C GLY A 218 20.43 -4.63 -14.24
N ILE A 219 19.19 -4.14 -14.14
CA ILE A 219 18.87 -2.79 -13.67
C ILE A 219 18.89 -2.78 -12.12
N PRO A 220 19.63 -1.87 -11.47
CA PRO A 220 19.57 -1.69 -10.02
C PRO A 220 18.19 -1.24 -9.55
N VAL A 221 17.79 -1.76 -8.39
CA VAL A 221 16.57 -1.34 -7.69
C VAL A 221 16.95 -0.67 -6.38
N VAL A 222 16.69 0.62 -6.25
CA VAL A 222 16.71 1.30 -4.96
C VAL A 222 15.43 0.90 -4.21
N MET A 223 15.60 0.04 -3.22
CA MET A 223 14.51 -0.55 -2.44
C MET A 223 14.37 0.19 -1.12
N ILE A 224 13.31 1.00 -1.01
CA ILE A 224 12.94 1.65 0.24
C ILE A 224 12.36 0.57 1.17
N GLN A 225 13.00 0.39 2.32
CA GLN A 225 12.60 -0.59 3.33
C GLN A 225 11.31 -0.17 4.03
N ARG A 226 10.64 -1.15 4.63
CA ARG A 226 9.38 -0.90 5.31
C ARG A 226 9.64 -0.11 6.60
N PRO A 227 8.88 0.96 6.86
CA PRO A 227 8.88 1.58 8.18
C PRO A 227 8.36 0.61 9.26
N PRO A 228 8.66 0.87 10.55
CA PRO A 228 8.17 0.05 11.65
C PRO A 228 6.64 0.12 11.77
N LEU A 229 6.05 -1.01 12.14
CA LEU A 229 4.62 -1.18 12.39
C LEU A 229 4.37 -1.35 13.90
N PRO A 230 3.16 -1.04 14.38
CA PRO A 230 2.79 -1.31 15.77
C PRO A 230 2.85 -2.81 16.07
N ASP A 231 3.11 -3.15 17.33
CA ASP A 231 2.99 -4.52 17.82
C ASP A 231 1.52 -4.98 17.75
N GLY A 232 1.30 -6.28 17.54
CA GLY A 232 -0.04 -6.84 17.51
C GLY A 232 -0.14 -8.13 16.69
N LYS A 233 -1.36 -8.66 16.60
CA LYS A 233 -1.63 -9.87 15.82
C LYS A 233 -1.53 -9.57 14.33
N GLN A 234 -0.75 -10.36 13.62
CA GLN A 234 -0.52 -10.22 12.18
C GLN A 234 -0.81 -11.54 11.45
N VAL A 235 -1.32 -11.42 10.23
CA VAL A 235 -1.42 -12.52 9.27
C VAL A 235 -0.93 -12.05 7.91
N THR A 236 -0.45 -12.99 7.09
CA THR A 236 0.22 -12.69 5.82
C THR A 236 -0.69 -12.83 4.60
N ASP A 237 -1.84 -13.49 4.76
CA ASP A 237 -2.76 -13.85 3.69
C ASP A 237 -4.23 -13.64 4.10
N VAL A 238 -5.10 -13.59 3.07
CA VAL A 238 -6.51 -13.23 3.22
C VAL A 238 -7.28 -14.36 3.90
N GLU A 239 -6.91 -15.60 3.62
CA GLU A 239 -7.53 -16.81 4.13
C GLU A 239 -7.39 -16.89 5.67
N SER A 240 -6.21 -16.58 6.19
CA SER A 240 -5.92 -16.45 7.62
C SER A 240 -6.72 -15.32 8.28
N ALA A 241 -6.88 -14.17 7.60
CA ALA A 241 -7.70 -13.07 8.10
C ALA A 241 -9.20 -13.44 8.16
N VAL A 242 -9.71 -14.18 7.16
CA VAL A 242 -11.07 -14.72 7.16
C VAL A 242 -11.26 -15.75 8.27
N SER A 243 -10.28 -16.62 8.51
CA SER A 243 -10.33 -17.58 9.63
C SER A 243 -10.38 -16.85 10.98
N TRP A 244 -9.64 -15.75 11.12
CA TRP A 244 -9.70 -14.91 12.31
C TRP A 244 -11.11 -14.33 12.51
N LEU A 245 -11.73 -13.77 11.46
CA LEU A 245 -13.11 -13.27 11.53
C LEU A 245 -14.12 -14.34 11.96
N ARG A 246 -13.98 -15.56 11.42
CA ARG A 246 -14.88 -16.69 11.76
C ARG A 246 -14.82 -17.05 13.24
N SER A 247 -13.64 -16.96 13.87
CA SER A 247 -13.50 -17.20 15.32
C SER A 247 -14.27 -16.22 16.21
N TYR A 248 -14.85 -15.16 15.63
CA TYR A 248 -15.74 -14.22 16.32
C TYR A 248 -17.19 -14.27 15.80
N SER A 249 -17.51 -15.01 14.75
CA SER A 249 -18.89 -15.12 14.23
C SER A 249 -19.68 -16.27 14.86
N ASP A 250 -18.99 -17.20 15.53
CA ASP A 250 -19.57 -18.29 16.31
C ASP A 250 -20.10 -17.78 17.67
#